data_AF-A0A5C5SJF5-F1
#
_entry.id   AF-A0A5C5SJF5-F1
#
_cell.length_a   1.000
_cell.length_b   1.000
_cell.length_c   1.000
_cell.angle_alpha   90.00
_cell.angle_beta   90.00
_cell.angle_gamma   90.00
#
_symmetry.space_group_name_H-M   'P 1'
#
loop_
_entity.id
_entity.type
_entity.pdbx_description
1 polymer ?
#
loop_
_entity_poly.entity_id
_entity_poly.type
_entity_poly.pdbx_seq_one_letter_code
_entity_poly.pdbx_strand_id
1 'polypeptide(L)'
;MRCVVAATVAGIAAAGTADAQVSTGTICIASFADQSLAEPMLQPRPGPNSEYTFKIDGRPVARIKTGQPAVRIDNVPVDRPVRVAVFLGSTPTETVILDLRRQRRLCLALAYGYANWRVSDPSLCKC
;
A
#
# COMPACT_ATOMS: atom_id res chain seq x y z
N MET A 1 -45.58 -53.73 21.08
CA MET A 1 -44.17 -53.99 20.69
C MET A 1 -43.80 -53.02 19.58
N ARG A 2 -42.57 -52.51 19.63
CA ARG A 2 -42.11 -51.19 19.16
C ARG A 2 -42.12 -50.98 17.64
N CYS A 3 -42.64 -49.82 17.20
CA CYS A 3 -42.33 -49.22 15.90
C CYS A 3 -40.92 -48.63 15.91
N VAL A 4 -40.13 -48.89 14.87
CA VAL A 4 -38.83 -48.24 14.63
C VAL A 4 -39.00 -47.23 13.52
N VAL A 5 -38.83 -45.94 13.84
CA VAL A 5 -38.82 -44.84 12.87
C VAL A 5 -37.38 -44.63 12.41
N ALA A 6 -37.13 -44.82 11.12
CA ALA A 6 -35.86 -44.50 10.49
C ALA A 6 -35.84 -43.00 10.15
N ALA A 7 -34.96 -42.24 10.80
CA ALA A 7 -34.72 -40.83 10.50
C ALA A 7 -33.63 -40.73 9.42
N THR A 8 -34.02 -40.30 8.22
CA THR A 8 -33.10 -39.98 7.13
C THR A 8 -32.41 -38.65 7.43
N VAL A 9 -31.12 -38.69 7.78
CA VAL A 9 -30.30 -37.48 7.90
C VAL A 9 -29.89 -37.06 6.49
N ALA A 10 -30.62 -36.11 5.90
CA ALA A 10 -30.24 -35.48 4.65
C ALA A 10 -29.03 -34.56 4.89
N GLY A 11 -27.93 -34.86 4.19
CA GLY A 11 -26.67 -34.16 4.26
C GLY A 11 -26.80 -32.68 3.90
N ILE A 12 -26.15 -31.86 4.72
CA ILE A 12 -26.01 -30.43 4.55
C ILE A 12 -25.09 -30.21 3.35
N ALA A 13 -25.64 -29.72 2.23
CA ALA A 13 -24.82 -29.20 1.14
C ALA A 13 -24.16 -27.90 1.63
N ALA A 14 -22.91 -28.00 2.05
CA ALA A 14 -22.07 -26.84 2.31
C ALA A 14 -21.87 -26.10 0.97
N ALA A 15 -22.68 -25.06 0.75
CA ALA A 15 -22.41 -24.06 -0.26
C ALA A 15 -21.09 -23.39 0.12
N GLY A 16 -19.98 -23.89 -0.41
CA GLY A 16 -18.72 -23.20 -0.39
C GLY A 16 -18.91 -21.89 -1.13
N THR A 17 -19.06 -20.79 -0.39
CA THR A 17 -18.77 -19.46 -0.91
C THR A 17 -17.33 -19.52 -1.37
N ALA A 18 -17.13 -19.66 -2.67
CA ALA A 18 -15.86 -19.31 -3.28
C ALA A 18 -15.60 -17.86 -2.87
N ASP A 19 -14.70 -17.67 -1.90
CA ASP A 19 -14.12 -16.38 -1.60
C ASP A 19 -13.68 -15.82 -2.95
N ALA A 20 -14.38 -14.78 -3.43
CA ALA A 20 -14.01 -14.10 -4.64
C ALA A 20 -12.59 -13.62 -4.40
N GLN A 21 -11.61 -14.26 -5.04
CA GLN A 21 -10.20 -13.96 -4.84
C GLN A 21 -10.00 -12.51 -5.29
N VAL A 22 -10.04 -11.57 -4.34
CA VAL A 22 -9.96 -10.15 -4.61
C VAL A 22 -8.59 -9.95 -5.24
N SER A 23 -8.57 -9.50 -6.50
CA SER A 23 -7.31 -9.20 -7.16
C SER A 23 -6.64 -8.07 -6.37
N THR A 24 -5.43 -8.32 -5.89
CA THR A 24 -4.65 -7.34 -5.14
C THR A 24 -3.38 -6.95 -5.89
N GLY A 25 -2.84 -5.80 -5.51
CA GLY A 25 -1.60 -5.24 -6.02
C GLY A 25 -0.65 -4.89 -4.88
N THR A 26 0.51 -4.37 -5.26
CA THR A 26 1.59 -4.02 -4.37
C THR A 26 2.00 -2.56 -4.61
N ILE A 27 2.20 -1.81 -3.53
CA ILE A 27 2.85 -0.50 -3.56
C ILE A 27 4.18 -0.62 -2.85
N CYS A 28 5.24 -0.12 -3.48
CA CYS A 28 6.53 0.01 -2.84
C CYS A 28 6.84 1.47 -2.57
N ILE A 29 7.35 1.75 -1.39
CA ILE A 29 7.61 3.11 -0.90
C ILE A 29 9.11 3.25 -0.70
N ALA A 30 9.75 4.15 -1.43
CA ALA A 30 11.16 4.45 -1.26
C ALA A 30 11.36 5.88 -0.77
N SER A 31 11.96 6.02 0.42
CA SER A 31 12.51 7.30 0.82
C SER A 31 13.82 7.48 0.08
N PHE A 32 13.88 8.43 -0.87
CA PHE A 32 15.13 8.85 -1.53
C PHE A 32 15.84 7.73 -2.32
N ALA A 33 15.62 7.63 -3.64
CA ALA A 33 16.24 6.63 -4.52
C ALA A 33 17.72 6.86 -4.93
N ASP A 34 18.23 8.09 -4.99
CA ASP A 34 19.64 8.44 -5.26
C ASP A 34 20.01 9.87 -4.80
N GLN A 35 20.90 10.01 -3.80
CA GLN A 35 21.34 11.32 -3.30
C GLN A 35 22.24 12.08 -4.28
N SER A 36 22.69 11.45 -5.37
CA SER A 36 23.60 12.06 -6.36
C SER A 36 22.90 13.02 -7.33
N LEU A 37 21.56 13.03 -7.38
CA LEU A 37 20.75 13.87 -8.28
C LEU A 37 20.15 15.10 -7.58
N ALA A 38 20.83 15.65 -6.56
CA ALA A 38 20.33 16.77 -5.80
C ALA A 38 20.33 18.08 -6.61
N GLU A 39 19.18 18.47 -7.15
CA GLU A 39 18.93 19.86 -7.56
C GLU A 39 18.81 20.77 -6.33
N PRO A 40 19.17 22.06 -6.44
CA PRO A 40 19.04 23.01 -5.33
C PRO A 40 17.59 23.07 -4.84
N MET A 41 17.39 22.69 -3.58
CA MET A 41 16.07 22.50 -2.98
C MET A 41 15.36 23.84 -2.76
N LEU A 42 14.10 23.94 -3.16
CA LEU A 42 13.23 25.09 -2.87
C LEU A 42 12.54 25.00 -1.50
N GLN A 43 12.63 23.87 -0.80
CA GLN A 43 11.98 23.64 0.50
C GLN A 43 12.89 22.93 1.52
N PRO A 44 12.62 23.06 2.84
CA PRO A 44 13.41 22.42 3.88
C PRO A 44 13.43 20.89 3.74
N ARG A 45 14.62 20.28 3.82
CA ARG A 45 14.76 18.82 3.83
C ARG A 45 14.22 18.24 5.14
N PRO A 46 13.44 17.15 5.10
CA PRO A 46 13.16 16.37 6.30
C PRO A 46 14.47 15.95 6.96
N GLY A 47 14.57 16.08 8.27
CA GLY A 47 15.76 15.70 9.02
C GLY A 47 16.10 14.21 8.85
N PRO A 48 17.32 13.78 9.22
CA PRO A 48 17.74 12.38 9.15
C PRO A 48 16.87 11.44 10.00
N ASN A 49 16.18 11.99 11.02
CA ASN A 49 15.29 11.23 11.91
C ASN A 49 13.80 11.39 11.54
N SER A 50 13.49 12.03 10.41
CA SER A 50 12.11 12.18 9.95
C SER A 50 11.51 10.82 9.62
N GLU A 51 10.28 10.61 10.10
CA GLU A 51 9.49 9.41 9.83
C GLU A 51 8.22 9.81 9.06
N TYR A 52 8.00 9.11 7.95
CA TYR A 52 6.78 9.21 7.17
C TYR A 52 5.83 8.07 7.53
N THR A 53 4.56 8.39 7.74
CA THR A 53 3.48 7.42 7.90
C THR A 53 2.55 7.47 6.70
N PHE A 54 2.24 6.30 6.14
CA PHE A 54 1.34 6.14 5.00
C PHE A 54 0.04 5.53 5.45
N LYS A 55 -1.06 6.13 5.01
CA LYS A 55 -2.40 5.62 5.22
C LYS A 55 -3.08 5.36 3.89
N ILE A 56 -3.63 4.17 3.70
CA ILE A 56 -4.51 3.85 2.58
C ILE A 56 -5.94 3.96 3.08
N ASP A 57 -6.73 4.85 2.47
CA ASP A 57 -8.14 5.09 2.83
C ASP A 57 -8.34 5.33 4.34
N GLY A 58 -7.41 6.09 4.94
CA GLY A 58 -7.42 6.45 6.35
C GLY A 58 -6.78 5.42 7.31
N ARG A 59 -6.44 4.21 6.84
CA ARG A 59 -5.81 3.17 7.66
C ARG A 59 -4.29 3.20 7.54
N PRO A 60 -3.51 3.28 8.64
CA PRO A 60 -2.05 3.18 8.58
C PRO A 60 -1.62 1.83 8.02
N VAL A 61 -0.74 1.86 7.01
CA VAL A 61 -0.26 0.65 6.31
C VAL A 61 1.26 0.52 6.29
N ALA A 62 1.99 1.63 6.38
CA ALA A 62 3.45 1.62 6.37
C ALA A 62 4.03 2.83 7.10
N ARG A 63 5.27 2.66 7.56
CA ARG A 63 6.14 3.73 8.04
C ARG A 63 7.52 3.57 7.42
N ILE A 64 8.18 4.68 7.11
CA ILE A 64 9.55 4.69 6.61
C ILE A 64 10.28 5.91 7.17
N LYS A 65 11.50 5.71 7.66
CA LYS A 65 12.38 6.81 8.04
C LYS A 65 13.26 7.22 6.87
N THR A 66 13.67 8.48 6.84
CA THR A 66 14.64 8.98 5.88
C THR A 66 15.88 8.06 5.82
N GLY A 67 16.20 7.56 4.62
CA GLY A 67 17.38 6.71 4.39
C GLY A 67 17.20 5.22 4.67
N GLN A 68 15.99 4.79 5.04
CA GLN A 68 15.68 3.37 5.13
C GLN A 68 15.47 2.75 3.73
N PRO A 69 15.70 1.43 3.59
CA PRO A 69 15.31 0.70 2.40
C PRO A 69 13.82 0.85 2.10
N ALA A 70 13.45 0.58 0.84
CA ALA A 70 12.07 0.66 0.42
C ALA A 70 11.17 -0.30 1.22
N VAL A 71 9.95 0.14 1.54
CA VAL A 71 8.94 -0.64 2.26
C VAL A 71 7.88 -1.12 1.29
N ARG A 72 7.47 -2.38 1.43
CA ARG A 72 6.45 -3.01 0.59
C ARG A 72 5.09 -3.03 1.30
N ILE A 73 4.04 -2.66 0.58
CA ILE A 73 2.64 -2.78 1.01
C ILE A 73 1.95 -3.74 0.04
N ASP A 74 1.48 -4.87 0.57
CA ASP A 74 0.72 -5.87 -0.17
C ASP A 74 -0.78 -5.75 0.05
N ASN A 75 -1.54 -6.56 -0.69
CA ASN A 75 -3.00 -6.65 -0.57
C ASN A 75 -3.74 -5.33 -0.84
N VAL A 76 -3.17 -4.49 -1.71
CA VAL A 76 -3.79 -3.22 -2.10
C VAL A 76 -4.92 -3.50 -3.09
N PRO A 77 -6.14 -2.98 -2.89
CA PRO A 77 -7.23 -3.13 -3.85
C PRO A 77 -6.83 -2.61 -5.24
N VAL A 78 -7.10 -3.40 -6.29
CA VAL A 78 -6.83 -3.00 -7.69
C VAL A 78 -8.11 -2.76 -8.49
N ASP A 79 -9.29 -2.99 -7.92
CA ASP A 79 -10.59 -2.75 -8.55
C ASP A 79 -10.97 -1.26 -8.58
N ARG A 80 -10.30 -0.44 -7.76
CA ARG A 80 -10.51 1.00 -7.65
C ARG A 80 -9.22 1.76 -7.39
N PRO A 81 -9.20 3.08 -7.65
CA PRO A 81 -8.15 3.95 -7.13
C PRO A 81 -8.16 3.95 -5.59
N VAL A 82 -6.96 4.02 -5.01
CA VAL A 82 -6.77 4.12 -3.56
C VAL A 82 -6.21 5.48 -3.19
N ARG A 83 -6.64 6.03 -2.06
CA ARG A 83 -6.11 7.29 -1.53
C ARG A 83 -5.00 7.01 -0.55
N VAL A 84 -3.78 7.41 -0.90
CA VAL A 84 -2.61 7.32 -0.03
C VAL A 84 -2.36 8.68 0.61
N ALA A 85 -2.66 8.80 1.90
CA ALA A 85 -2.32 9.99 2.68
C ALA A 85 -0.95 9.82 3.34
N VAL A 86 -0.11 10.84 3.23
CA VAL A 86 1.26 10.84 3.75
C VAL A 86 1.40 11.85 4.89
N PHE A 87 1.94 11.40 6.00
CA PHE A 87 2.18 12.19 7.19
C PHE A 87 3.67 12.25 7.49
N LEU A 88 4.18 13.41 7.88
CA LEU A 88 5.49 13.57 8.48
C LEU A 88 5.29 13.71 9.99
N GLY A 89 5.64 12.67 10.75
CA GLY A 89 5.21 12.56 12.15
C GLY A 89 3.67 12.54 12.24
N SER A 90 3.09 13.53 12.94
CA SER A 90 1.64 13.70 13.06
C SER A 90 1.02 14.67 12.05
N THR A 91 1.84 15.39 11.27
CA THR A 91 1.37 16.43 10.35
C THR A 91 1.07 15.85 8.97
N PRO A 92 -0.15 16.02 8.43
CA PRO A 92 -0.45 15.62 7.05
C PRO A 92 0.36 16.49 6.08
N THR A 93 0.99 15.85 5.09
CA THR A 93 1.86 16.54 4.12
C THR A 93 1.31 16.46 2.71
N GLU A 94 0.83 15.29 2.30
CA GLU A 94 0.36 15.07 0.94
C GLU A 94 -0.72 14.00 0.89
N THR A 95 -1.52 14.02 -0.17
CA THR A 95 -2.40 12.92 -0.53
C THR A 95 -2.21 12.59 -2.01
N VAL A 96 -1.90 11.33 -2.30
CA VAL A 96 -1.69 10.80 -3.65
C VAL A 96 -2.80 9.81 -3.96
N ILE A 97 -3.39 9.90 -5.15
CA ILE A 97 -4.35 8.92 -5.64
C ILE A 97 -3.61 7.95 -6.56
N LEU A 98 -3.63 6.67 -6.22
CA LEU A 98 -2.96 5.62 -6.99
C LEU A 98 -3.98 4.71 -7.65
N ASP A 99 -3.75 4.37 -8.91
CA ASP A 99 -4.59 3.47 -9.68
C ASP A 99 -3.80 2.24 -10.12
N LEU A 100 -4.02 1.11 -9.44
CA LEU A 100 -3.35 -0.16 -9.73
C LEU A 100 -4.03 -0.99 -10.83
N ARG A 101 -5.13 -0.50 -11.43
CA ARG A 101 -5.85 -1.23 -12.50
C ARG A 101 -4.98 -1.49 -13.73
N ARG A 102 -4.13 -0.52 -14.06
CA ARG A 102 -3.22 -0.60 -15.21
C ARG A 102 -1.91 -1.31 -14.87
N GLN A 103 -1.47 -1.17 -13.62
CA GLN A 103 -0.20 -1.70 -13.17
C GLN A 103 -0.35 -2.21 -11.73
N ARG A 104 -0.30 -3.53 -11.57
CA ARG A 104 -0.50 -4.18 -10.25
C ARG A 104 0.63 -3.91 -9.25
N ARG A 105 1.70 -3.26 -9.70
CA ARG A 105 2.84 -2.88 -8.87
C ARG A 105 3.25 -1.44 -9.19
N LEU A 106 3.31 -0.59 -8.18
CA LEU A 106 3.75 0.80 -8.30
C LEU A 106 4.89 1.09 -7.33
N CYS A 107 5.78 2.01 -7.72
CA CYS A 107 6.79 2.61 -6.85
C CYS A 107 6.35 4.04 -6.51
N LEU A 108 6.16 4.33 -5.24
CA LEU A 108 5.92 5.68 -4.72
C LEU A 108 7.22 6.15 -4.08
N ALA A 109 7.93 7.04 -4.77
CA ALA A 109 9.21 7.57 -4.32
C ALA A 109 9.09 9.05 -3.98
N LEU A 110 9.78 9.48 -2.92
CA LEU A 110 9.93 10.89 -2.63
C LEU A 110 10.88 11.50 -3.68
N ALA A 111 10.39 12.48 -4.45
CA ALA A 111 11.19 13.11 -5.49
C ALA A 111 12.36 13.91 -4.87
N TYR A 112 13.51 13.90 -5.52
CA TYR A 112 14.64 14.74 -5.13
C TYR A 112 14.40 16.20 -5.51
N GLY A 113 14.86 17.15 -4.69
CA GLY A 113 14.65 18.59 -4.91
C GLY A 113 13.25 19.11 -4.56
N TYR A 114 12.26 18.22 -4.48
CA TYR A 114 10.86 18.54 -4.21
C TYR A 114 10.34 17.81 -2.95
N ALA A 115 9.46 18.43 -2.18
CA ALA A 115 8.86 17.81 -0.99
C ALA A 115 7.68 16.87 -1.30
N ASN A 116 7.53 16.39 -2.55
CA ASN A 116 6.34 15.66 -3.02
C ASN A 116 6.67 14.22 -3.44
N TRP A 117 5.75 13.30 -3.14
CA TRP A 117 5.79 11.89 -3.51
C TRP A 117 5.30 11.70 -4.94
N ARG A 118 6.00 10.88 -5.71
CA ARG A 118 5.68 10.62 -7.13
C ARG A 118 5.66 9.15 -7.44
N VAL A 119 4.71 8.77 -8.29
CA VAL A 119 4.74 7.46 -8.94
C VAL A 119 5.96 7.43 -9.86
N SER A 120 6.82 6.43 -9.64
CA SER A 120 8.04 6.19 -10.39
C SER A 120 8.00 4.80 -11.01
N ASP A 121 8.95 4.52 -11.89
CA ASP A 121 9.13 3.18 -12.47
C ASP A 121 9.29 2.13 -11.34
N PRO A 122 8.54 1.01 -11.36
CA PRO A 122 8.65 -0.03 -10.33
C PRO A 122 10.05 -0.62 -10.15
N SER A 123 10.91 -0.56 -11.16
CA SER A 123 12.31 -1.02 -11.08
C SER A 123 13.18 -0.14 -10.17
N LEU A 124 12.75 1.09 -9.89
CA LEU A 124 13.46 2.04 -9.02
C LEU A 124 13.21 1.77 -7.52
N CYS A 125 12.08 1.13 -7.17
CA CYS A 125 11.84 0.62 -5.82
C CYS A 125 12.17 -0.87 -5.77
N LYS A 126 13.32 -1.24 -5.18
CA LYS A 126 13.64 -2.65 -4.90
C LYS A 126 12.91 -3.14 -3.65
N CYS A 127 11.86 -3.90 -3.93
CA CYS A 127 10.87 -4.57 -3.07
C CYS A 127 10.24 -5.70 -3.92
#